data_AF-A0A800F1L5-F1
#
_entry.id   AF-A0A800F1L5-F1
#
_cell.length_a   1.000
_cell.length_b   1.000
_cell.length_c   1.000
_cell.angle_alpha   90.00
_cell.angle_beta   90.00
_cell.angle_gamma   90.00
#
_symmetry.space_group_name_H-M   'P 1'
#
loop_
_entity.id
_entity.type
_entity.pdbx_description
1 polymer ?
#
loop_
_entity_poly.entity_id
_entity_poly.type
_entity_poly.pdbx_seq_one_letter_code
_entity_poly.pdbx_strand_id
1 'polypeptide(L)'
;MRVLVAIFCFCFLFQGELYAQVGGAWVPYGDRYAIVVMGGNEGYNTNLYGWYWGDTYGTVTQLKTKYGFIDSNICFLAYGPSAAAHASEVNDTSTIANIQTAYSWAAQKCGPDDLLYIYWIDHGIPTAFKVHDGLLALSQLGQWTDSITAKCIIGVYNPCYSGAVIDDVSRSGVISITSVDEYQVNGFGWAGAWRTGLNGGGGTGPSDINADGHISMTEMYQWIAPLSQAAGETSSFDDNGDGTYNQLGQVGFAPTQIGSDGYYGTHFALDAWYDTFQGLKEEDLKAQEGPFILKIYNLQGQLIKNEKVDKYYEAQYREGLTKKGIYIISYESQKGSLIRKTVFFANDL
;
A
#
# COMPACT_ATOMS: atom_id res chain seq x y z
N MET A 1 30.33 -50.39 3.87
CA MET A 1 30.01 -49.11 3.21
C MET A 1 28.65 -48.64 3.70
N ARG A 2 28.61 -47.64 4.58
CA ARG A 2 27.36 -46.97 4.99
C ARG A 2 27.46 -45.53 4.50
N VAL A 3 26.57 -45.15 3.58
CA VAL A 3 26.49 -43.81 3.03
C VAL A 3 25.81 -42.94 4.08
N LEU A 4 26.54 -41.94 4.59
CA LEU A 4 26.02 -40.91 5.48
C LEU A 4 25.25 -39.92 4.59
N VAL A 5 23.93 -39.89 4.69
CA VAL A 5 23.10 -38.84 4.09
C VAL A 5 23.11 -37.66 5.06
N ALA A 6 23.88 -36.62 4.73
CA ALA A 6 23.83 -35.36 5.45
C ALA A 6 22.55 -34.61 5.04
N ILE A 7 21.59 -34.54 5.95
CA ILE A 7 20.43 -33.65 5.83
C ILE A 7 20.93 -32.24 6.15
N PHE A 8 21.09 -31.42 5.11
CA PHE A 8 21.30 -29.98 5.28
C PHE A 8 19.97 -29.36 5.71
N CYS A 9 19.85 -29.11 7.01
CA CYS A 9 18.80 -28.24 7.55
C CYS A 9 19.21 -26.79 7.24
N PHE A 10 18.60 -26.19 6.22
CA PHE A 10 18.69 -24.75 5.99
C PHE A 10 17.89 -24.05 7.09
N CYS A 11 18.54 -23.76 8.22
CA CYS A 11 18.05 -22.73 9.13
C CYS A 11 18.22 -21.38 8.40
N PHE A 12 17.12 -20.84 7.89
CA PHE A 12 17.02 -19.41 7.64
C PHE A 12 17.16 -18.69 8.99
N LEU A 13 18.41 -18.41 9.37
CA LEU A 13 18.71 -17.35 10.32
C LEU A 13 18.33 -16.05 9.63
N PHE A 14 17.09 -15.61 9.83
CA PHE A 14 16.71 -14.22 9.59
C PHE A 14 17.69 -13.36 10.38
N GLN A 15 18.61 -12.71 9.67
CA GLN A 15 19.49 -11.71 10.24
C GLN A 15 18.61 -10.55 10.72
N GLY A 16 18.26 -10.57 12.00
CA GLY A 16 17.70 -9.43 12.74
C GLY A 16 18.74 -8.32 12.94
N GLU A 17 19.56 -8.06 11.93
CA GLU A 17 20.56 -7.01 11.95
C GLU A 17 19.99 -5.75 11.30
N LEU A 18 19.69 -4.78 12.16
CA LEU A 18 19.59 -3.35 11.87
C LEU A 18 18.48 -2.93 10.89
N TYR A 19 17.22 -3.14 11.27
CA TYR A 19 16.25 -2.04 11.12
C TYR A 19 16.62 -0.96 12.13
N ALA A 20 17.67 -0.20 11.86
CA ALA A 20 17.87 1.07 12.54
C ALA A 20 16.68 1.93 12.11
N GLN A 21 15.62 1.90 12.92
CA GLN A 21 14.46 2.76 12.80
C GLN A 21 14.97 4.16 12.51
N VAL A 22 14.80 4.59 11.26
CA VAL A 22 14.78 6.02 10.94
C VAL A 22 13.72 6.56 11.90
N GLY A 23 14.11 7.43 12.83
CA GLY A 23 13.36 7.80 14.04
C GLY A 23 12.04 8.50 13.75
N GLY A 24 11.13 7.78 13.12
CA GLY A 24 9.79 8.16 12.76
C GLY A 24 8.78 7.63 13.77
N ALA A 25 7.53 7.96 13.51
CA ALA A 25 6.42 7.54 14.34
C ALA A 25 5.22 7.19 13.47
N TRP A 26 4.40 6.27 13.96
CA TRP A 26 3.09 6.01 13.37
C TRP A 26 2.16 7.18 13.65
N VAL A 27 1.62 7.76 12.59
CA VAL A 27 0.70 8.89 12.61
C VAL A 27 -0.66 8.38 12.14
N PRO A 28 -1.75 8.61 12.89
CA PRO A 28 -3.08 8.24 12.43
C PRO A 28 -3.46 9.06 11.18
N TYR A 29 -4.30 8.49 10.34
CA TYR A 29 -4.99 9.25 9.30
C TYR A 29 -6.00 10.22 9.92
N GLY A 30 -6.52 11.14 9.11
CA GLY A 30 -7.74 11.88 9.42
C GLY A 30 -8.94 10.93 9.51
N ASP A 31 -9.77 10.90 8.47
CA ASP A 31 -10.79 9.89 8.29
C ASP A 31 -10.26 8.67 7.53
N ARG A 32 -10.91 7.53 7.72
CA ARG A 32 -10.63 6.29 7.00
C ARG A 32 -11.89 5.81 6.30
N TYR A 33 -11.84 5.70 4.99
CA TYR A 33 -12.93 5.30 4.12
C TYR A 33 -12.64 3.96 3.45
N ALA A 34 -13.68 3.19 3.16
CA ALA A 34 -13.54 1.94 2.42
C ALA A 34 -14.59 1.76 1.34
N ILE A 35 -14.18 1.18 0.21
CA ILE A 35 -15.05 0.60 -0.81
C ILE A 35 -14.76 -0.90 -0.83
N VAL A 36 -15.76 -1.70 -0.48
CA VAL A 36 -15.67 -3.17 -0.51
C VAL A 36 -16.60 -3.67 -1.58
N VAL A 37 -16.08 -4.48 -2.52
CA VAL A 37 -16.84 -4.99 -3.66
C VAL A 37 -16.79 -6.51 -3.69
N MET A 38 -17.96 -7.12 -3.58
CA MET A 38 -18.22 -8.49 -3.98
C MET A 38 -18.82 -8.44 -5.40
N GLY A 39 -18.00 -8.69 -6.40
CA GLY A 39 -18.37 -8.62 -7.82
C GLY A 39 -19.23 -9.80 -8.27
N GLY A 40 -19.48 -9.88 -9.57
CA GLY A 40 -20.03 -11.08 -10.20
C GLY A 40 -21.51 -11.36 -9.98
N ASN A 41 -21.87 -12.64 -10.12
CA ASN A 41 -23.24 -13.13 -9.96
C ASN A 41 -23.21 -14.64 -9.68
N GLU A 42 -22.66 -15.02 -8.54
CA GLU A 42 -22.58 -16.43 -8.14
C GLU A 42 -23.93 -16.92 -7.57
N GLY A 43 -24.29 -18.17 -7.83
CA GLY A 43 -25.49 -18.76 -7.24
C GLY A 43 -25.31 -18.99 -5.73
N TYR A 44 -26.35 -18.77 -4.92
CA TYR A 44 -26.30 -18.99 -3.45
C TYR A 44 -25.87 -20.39 -3.03
N ASN A 45 -26.06 -21.38 -3.90
CA ASN A 45 -25.76 -22.78 -3.66
C ASN A 45 -24.33 -23.16 -4.07
N THR A 46 -23.49 -22.20 -4.50
CA THR A 46 -22.09 -22.47 -4.84
C THR A 46 -21.19 -22.21 -3.63
N ASN A 47 -20.07 -22.93 -3.56
CA ASN A 47 -19.04 -22.65 -2.55
C ASN A 47 -18.44 -21.25 -2.73
N LEU A 48 -18.38 -20.76 -3.98
CA LEU A 48 -17.89 -19.42 -4.31
C LEU A 48 -18.69 -18.33 -3.60
N TYR A 49 -20.02 -18.46 -3.53
CA TYR A 49 -20.83 -17.52 -2.76
C TYR A 49 -20.38 -17.42 -1.31
N GLY A 50 -20.24 -18.57 -0.63
CA GLY A 50 -19.85 -18.61 0.77
C GLY A 50 -18.45 -18.03 1.00
N TRP A 51 -17.51 -18.28 0.08
CA TRP A 51 -16.15 -17.74 0.16
C TRP A 51 -16.13 -16.23 -0.07
N TYR A 52 -16.71 -15.75 -1.17
CA TYR A 52 -16.71 -14.32 -1.51
C TYR A 52 -17.47 -13.48 -0.49
N TRP A 53 -18.61 -13.98 0.01
CA TRP A 53 -19.34 -13.32 1.09
C TRP A 53 -18.53 -13.31 2.38
N GLY A 54 -18.00 -14.48 2.76
CA GLY A 54 -17.17 -14.61 3.95
C GLY A 54 -15.97 -13.67 3.94
N ASP A 55 -15.31 -13.54 2.80
CA ASP A 55 -14.13 -12.68 2.64
C ASP A 55 -14.49 -11.19 2.62
N THR A 56 -15.49 -10.77 1.85
CA THR A 56 -15.88 -9.35 1.81
C THR A 56 -16.53 -8.88 3.10
N TYR A 57 -17.54 -9.58 3.61
CA TYR A 57 -18.20 -9.23 4.88
C TYR A 57 -17.27 -9.40 6.09
N GLY A 58 -16.39 -10.42 6.05
CA GLY A 58 -15.34 -10.61 7.04
C GLY A 58 -14.36 -9.42 7.08
N THR A 59 -13.96 -8.89 5.92
CA THR A 59 -13.12 -7.70 5.82
C THR A 59 -13.85 -6.48 6.36
N VAL A 60 -15.12 -6.25 6.00
CA VAL A 60 -15.95 -5.16 6.56
C VAL A 60 -15.97 -5.23 8.09
N THR A 61 -16.15 -6.42 8.66
CA THR A 61 -16.15 -6.62 10.12
C THR A 61 -14.78 -6.31 10.74
N GLN A 62 -13.69 -6.72 10.10
CA GLN A 62 -12.32 -6.43 10.58
C GLN A 62 -12.01 -4.93 10.53
N LEU A 63 -12.38 -4.24 9.45
CA LEU A 63 -12.20 -2.80 9.32
C LEU A 63 -12.85 -2.05 10.48
N LYS A 64 -14.07 -2.44 10.87
CA LYS A 64 -14.80 -1.84 11.99
C LYS A 64 -14.17 -2.16 13.34
N THR A 65 -13.94 -3.44 13.60
CA THR A 65 -13.61 -3.93 14.95
C THR A 65 -12.12 -3.84 15.30
N LYS A 66 -11.23 -3.97 14.32
CA LYS A 66 -9.77 -3.92 14.53
C LYS A 66 -9.18 -2.58 14.10
N TYR A 67 -9.60 -2.07 12.95
CA TYR A 67 -8.99 -0.87 12.35
C TYR A 67 -9.80 0.41 12.61
N GLY A 68 -10.93 0.33 13.32
CA GLY A 68 -11.69 1.50 13.75
C GLY A 68 -12.32 2.32 12.63
N PHE A 69 -12.62 1.72 11.49
CA PHE A 69 -13.47 2.34 10.47
C PHE A 69 -14.89 2.45 11.01
N ILE A 70 -15.55 3.59 10.80
CA ILE A 70 -16.95 3.77 11.20
C ILE A 70 -17.89 3.32 10.08
N ASP A 71 -19.11 2.90 10.43
CA ASP A 71 -20.09 2.37 9.48
C ASP A 71 -20.38 3.31 8.31
N SER A 72 -20.52 4.62 8.58
CA SER A 72 -20.80 5.63 7.55
C SER A 72 -19.64 5.86 6.58
N ASN A 73 -18.45 5.33 6.88
CA ASN A 73 -17.25 5.45 6.05
C ASN A 73 -16.95 4.15 5.29
N ILE A 74 -17.87 3.18 5.26
CA ILE A 74 -17.72 1.95 4.49
C ILE A 74 -18.86 1.88 3.47
N CYS A 75 -18.50 1.78 2.19
CA CYS A 75 -19.43 1.45 1.11
C CYS A 75 -19.20 -0.02 0.70
N PHE A 76 -20.06 -0.92 1.16
CA PHE A 76 -20.03 -2.34 0.81
C PHE A 76 -21.07 -2.64 -0.27
N LEU A 77 -20.60 -3.08 -1.43
CA LEU A 77 -21.41 -3.48 -2.58
C LEU A 77 -21.31 -4.98 -2.80
N ALA A 78 -22.44 -5.65 -2.98
CA ALA A 78 -22.47 -7.09 -3.29
C ALA A 78 -23.37 -7.38 -4.47
N TYR A 79 -23.19 -8.51 -5.17
CA TYR A 79 -24.01 -8.79 -6.34
C TYR A 79 -25.49 -9.04 -5.97
N GLY A 80 -26.39 -8.87 -6.95
CA GLY A 80 -27.84 -8.71 -6.73
C GLY A 80 -28.48 -9.72 -5.77
N PRO A 81 -28.34 -11.04 -5.99
CA PRO A 81 -28.76 -12.02 -5.00
C PRO A 81 -28.17 -11.75 -3.60
N SER A 82 -26.85 -11.74 -3.43
CA SER A 82 -26.20 -11.47 -2.14
C SER A 82 -26.74 -10.21 -1.45
N ALA A 83 -26.84 -9.11 -2.21
CA ALA A 83 -27.37 -7.85 -1.71
C ALA A 83 -28.83 -7.95 -1.23
N ALA A 84 -29.67 -8.73 -1.93
CA ALA A 84 -31.05 -8.97 -1.51
C ALA A 84 -31.15 -9.84 -0.25
N ALA A 85 -30.26 -10.83 -0.08
CA ALA A 85 -30.22 -11.68 1.11
C ALA A 85 -29.68 -10.96 2.35
N HIS A 86 -28.84 -9.94 2.14
CA HIS A 86 -28.10 -9.24 3.20
C HIS A 86 -28.30 -7.72 3.13
N ALA A 87 -29.55 -7.29 2.91
CA ALA A 87 -29.89 -5.89 2.67
C ALA A 87 -29.61 -4.94 3.86
N SER A 88 -29.37 -5.48 5.06
CA SER A 88 -28.95 -4.70 6.24
C SER A 88 -27.43 -4.52 6.34
N GLU A 89 -26.67 -5.35 5.64
CA GLU A 89 -25.22 -5.43 5.71
C GLU A 89 -24.54 -4.74 4.52
N VAL A 90 -25.19 -4.73 3.36
CA VAL A 90 -24.68 -4.08 2.13
C VAL A 90 -25.34 -2.71 1.92
N ASN A 91 -24.63 -1.81 1.25
CA ASN A 91 -25.14 -0.51 0.86
C ASN A 91 -25.94 -0.58 -0.46
N ASP A 92 -25.50 -1.40 -1.42
CA ASP A 92 -26.18 -1.57 -2.70
C ASP A 92 -25.69 -2.82 -3.46
N THR A 93 -26.29 -3.05 -4.63
CA THR A 93 -25.86 -4.06 -5.60
C THR A 93 -24.58 -3.60 -6.32
N SER A 94 -23.62 -4.50 -6.56
CA SER A 94 -22.37 -4.23 -7.28
C SER A 94 -22.55 -4.07 -8.80
N THR A 95 -23.44 -3.18 -9.24
CA THR A 95 -23.57 -2.76 -10.64
C THR A 95 -22.50 -1.75 -11.02
N ILE A 96 -22.19 -1.59 -12.31
CA ILE A 96 -21.27 -0.54 -12.80
C ILE A 96 -21.68 0.84 -12.27
N ALA A 97 -22.98 1.17 -12.33
CA ALA A 97 -23.50 2.47 -11.91
C ALA A 97 -23.36 2.71 -10.39
N ASN A 98 -23.60 1.68 -9.57
CA ASN A 98 -23.47 1.80 -8.12
C ASN A 98 -22.01 1.85 -7.69
N ILE A 99 -21.12 1.13 -8.38
CA ILE A 99 -19.68 1.23 -8.15
C ILE A 99 -19.20 2.64 -8.52
N GLN A 100 -19.60 3.20 -9.66
CA GLN A 100 -19.31 4.59 -10.00
C GLN A 100 -19.79 5.57 -8.91
N THR A 101 -20.98 5.32 -8.36
CA THR A 101 -21.55 6.12 -7.27
C THR A 101 -20.69 6.02 -5.99
N ALA A 102 -20.19 4.82 -5.65
CA ALA A 102 -19.28 4.62 -4.53
C ALA A 102 -17.95 5.37 -4.71
N TYR A 103 -17.34 5.32 -5.90
CA TYR A 103 -16.14 6.09 -6.20
C TYR A 103 -16.40 7.60 -6.16
N SER A 104 -17.53 8.05 -6.68
CA SER A 104 -17.92 9.46 -6.63
C SER A 104 -18.16 9.93 -5.19
N TRP A 105 -18.72 9.07 -4.33
CA TRP A 105 -18.86 9.31 -2.91
C TRP A 105 -17.49 9.45 -2.23
N ALA A 106 -16.55 8.54 -2.50
CA ALA A 106 -15.20 8.62 -1.95
C ALA A 106 -14.46 9.89 -2.40
N ALA A 107 -14.57 10.27 -3.69
CA ALA A 107 -14.00 11.52 -4.21
C ALA A 107 -14.54 12.79 -3.52
N GLN A 108 -15.78 12.75 -3.03
CA GLN A 108 -16.38 13.86 -2.27
C GLN A 108 -16.03 13.85 -0.78
N LYS A 109 -15.63 12.70 -0.24
CA LYS A 109 -15.45 12.48 1.20
C LYS A 109 -14.00 12.51 1.63
N CYS A 110 -13.11 11.89 0.86
CA CYS A 110 -11.70 11.84 1.18
C CYS A 110 -11.05 13.22 1.01
N GLY A 111 -10.24 13.60 1.98
CA GLY A 111 -9.32 14.72 1.95
C GLY A 111 -7.84 14.28 1.98
N PRO A 112 -6.90 15.23 1.90
CA PRO A 112 -5.47 14.96 1.74
C PRO A 112 -4.81 14.24 2.93
N ASP A 113 -5.47 14.16 4.09
CA ASP A 113 -4.97 13.48 5.28
C ASP A 113 -5.67 12.11 5.52
N ASP A 114 -6.62 11.73 4.66
CA ASP A 114 -7.47 10.57 4.83
C ASP A 114 -6.91 9.32 4.14
N LEU A 115 -7.37 8.15 4.57
CA LEU A 115 -7.14 6.87 3.90
C LEU A 115 -8.39 6.46 3.10
N LEU A 116 -8.18 5.94 1.89
CA LEU A 116 -9.17 5.13 1.19
C LEU A 116 -8.67 3.69 1.03
N TYR A 117 -9.44 2.71 1.49
CA TYR A 117 -9.19 1.28 1.28
C TYR A 117 -10.17 0.69 0.27
N ILE A 118 -9.67 0.08 -0.80
CA ILE A 118 -10.48 -0.58 -1.84
C ILE A 118 -10.19 -2.08 -1.74
N TYR A 119 -11.22 -2.90 -1.50
CA TYR A 119 -11.11 -4.35 -1.43
C TYR A 119 -12.07 -5.00 -2.42
N TRP A 120 -11.53 -5.72 -3.41
CA TRP A 120 -12.31 -6.25 -4.51
C TRP A 120 -12.14 -7.76 -4.66
N ILE A 121 -13.25 -8.50 -4.55
CA ILE A 121 -13.32 -9.95 -4.72
C ILE A 121 -14.33 -10.29 -5.81
N ASP A 122 -13.94 -11.12 -6.78
CA ASP A 122 -14.77 -11.95 -7.67
C ASP A 122 -13.88 -12.43 -8.85
N HIS A 123 -14.40 -12.48 -10.09
CA HIS A 123 -13.70 -12.88 -11.30
C HIS A 123 -13.15 -11.67 -12.04
N GLY A 124 -12.19 -11.93 -12.93
CA GLY A 124 -11.61 -10.93 -13.80
C GLY A 124 -11.18 -11.53 -15.13
N ILE A 125 -11.00 -10.64 -16.08
CA ILE A 125 -10.31 -10.87 -17.34
C ILE A 125 -9.19 -9.82 -17.46
N PRO A 126 -8.23 -9.97 -18.39
CA PRO A 126 -7.09 -9.05 -18.47
C PRO A 126 -7.41 -7.56 -18.64
N THR A 127 -8.64 -7.19 -18.99
CA THR A 127 -9.04 -5.79 -19.23
C THR A 127 -10.20 -5.32 -18.35
N ALA A 128 -10.75 -6.19 -17.49
CA ALA A 128 -11.93 -5.85 -16.71
C ALA A 128 -12.16 -6.78 -15.51
N PHE A 129 -12.81 -6.24 -14.48
CA PHE A 129 -13.36 -7.02 -13.38
C PHE A 129 -14.84 -7.30 -13.57
N LYS A 130 -15.28 -8.49 -13.15
CA LYS A 130 -16.68 -8.89 -13.25
C LYS A 130 -17.50 -8.23 -12.14
N VAL A 131 -18.65 -7.73 -12.53
CA VAL A 131 -19.63 -7.03 -11.68
C VAL A 131 -21.02 -7.60 -11.94
N HIS A 132 -22.03 -7.17 -11.20
CA HIS A 132 -23.36 -7.77 -11.27
C HIS A 132 -23.99 -7.74 -12.67
N ASP A 133 -23.85 -6.60 -13.36
CA ASP A 133 -24.46 -6.30 -14.64
C ASP A 133 -23.47 -6.32 -15.82
N GLY A 134 -22.26 -6.86 -15.63
CA GLY A 134 -21.30 -7.03 -16.72
C GLY A 134 -19.83 -7.04 -16.30
N LEU A 135 -19.02 -6.32 -17.07
CA LEU A 135 -17.58 -6.18 -16.90
C LEU A 135 -17.24 -4.69 -16.73
N LEU A 136 -16.57 -4.33 -15.64
CA LEU A 136 -16.03 -2.99 -15.42
C LEU A 136 -14.60 -2.93 -15.97
N ALA A 137 -14.37 -2.09 -16.97
CA ALA A 137 -13.04 -1.89 -17.53
C ALA A 137 -12.05 -1.33 -16.49
N LEU A 138 -10.82 -1.84 -16.49
CA LEU A 138 -9.77 -1.41 -15.55
C LEU A 138 -9.40 0.06 -15.75
N SER A 139 -9.36 0.54 -16.99
CA SER A 139 -9.15 1.97 -17.29
C SER A 139 -10.25 2.88 -16.74
N GLN A 140 -11.49 2.39 -16.64
CA GLN A 140 -12.57 3.14 -16.00
C GLN A 140 -12.36 3.22 -14.48
N LEU A 141 -11.88 2.14 -13.86
CA LEU A 141 -11.50 2.09 -12.45
C LEU A 141 -10.33 3.05 -12.16
N GLY A 142 -9.34 3.08 -13.05
CA GLY A 142 -8.21 4.02 -13.02
C GLY A 142 -8.67 5.47 -12.97
N GLN A 143 -9.51 5.88 -13.92
CA GLN A 143 -10.10 7.22 -14.00
C GLN A 143 -10.90 7.62 -12.75
N TRP A 144 -11.67 6.69 -12.18
CA TRP A 144 -12.42 6.97 -10.96
C TRP A 144 -11.49 7.13 -9.76
N THR A 145 -10.46 6.30 -9.67
CA THR A 145 -9.46 6.38 -8.60
C THR A 145 -8.62 7.65 -8.72
N ASP A 146 -8.33 8.14 -9.94
CA ASP A 146 -7.66 9.44 -10.19
C ASP A 146 -8.42 10.64 -9.62
N SER A 147 -9.74 10.54 -9.54
CA SER A 147 -10.59 11.64 -9.06
C SER A 147 -10.58 11.83 -7.55
N ILE A 148 -9.95 10.92 -6.81
CA ILE A 148 -10.00 10.87 -5.34
C ILE A 148 -8.74 11.52 -4.76
N THR A 149 -8.95 12.50 -3.87
CA THR A 149 -7.87 13.06 -3.06
C THR A 149 -7.80 12.30 -1.73
N ALA A 150 -6.67 11.66 -1.45
CA ALA A 150 -6.40 10.96 -0.19
C ALA A 150 -4.91 11.05 0.14
N LYS A 151 -4.55 10.90 1.42
CA LYS A 151 -3.15 10.70 1.83
C LYS A 151 -2.59 9.43 1.20
N CYS A 152 -3.40 8.39 1.23
CA CYS A 152 -3.11 7.09 0.65
C CYS A 152 -4.40 6.44 0.16
N ILE A 153 -4.32 5.78 -1.00
CA ILE A 153 -5.33 4.86 -1.50
C ILE A 153 -4.70 3.47 -1.53
N ILE A 154 -5.28 2.51 -0.82
CA ILE A 154 -4.80 1.12 -0.79
C ILE A 154 -5.82 0.26 -1.53
N GLY A 155 -5.45 -0.21 -2.72
CA GLY A 155 -6.22 -1.13 -3.53
C GLY A 155 -5.76 -2.58 -3.38
N VAL A 156 -6.68 -3.47 -3.02
CA VAL A 156 -6.44 -4.89 -2.86
C VAL A 156 -7.42 -5.67 -3.76
N TYR A 157 -6.88 -6.38 -4.74
CA TYR A 157 -7.65 -6.95 -5.84
C TYR A 157 -7.43 -8.46 -5.95
N ASN A 158 -8.51 -9.23 -5.73
CA ASN A 158 -8.52 -10.69 -5.87
C ASN A 158 -9.15 -11.29 -7.16
N PRO A 159 -9.47 -10.54 -8.23
CA PRO A 159 -9.83 -11.16 -9.51
C PRO A 159 -8.69 -11.97 -10.16
N CYS A 160 -9.07 -12.86 -11.08
CA CYS A 160 -8.13 -13.40 -12.07
C CYS A 160 -7.53 -12.25 -12.89
N TYR A 161 -6.26 -12.38 -13.28
CA TYR A 161 -5.51 -11.36 -14.02
C TYR A 161 -5.43 -10.01 -13.28
N SER A 162 -5.57 -10.01 -11.95
CA SER A 162 -5.69 -8.77 -11.17
C SER A 162 -4.48 -7.85 -11.27
N GLY A 163 -3.28 -8.37 -11.56
CA GLY A 163 -2.08 -7.58 -11.87
C GLY A 163 -2.30 -6.51 -12.95
N ALA A 164 -3.19 -6.79 -13.91
CA ALA A 164 -3.48 -5.88 -15.02
C ALA A 164 -4.07 -4.53 -14.58
N VAL A 165 -4.63 -4.44 -13.37
CA VAL A 165 -5.22 -3.17 -12.88
C VAL A 165 -4.14 -2.13 -12.59
N ILE A 166 -2.91 -2.57 -12.29
CA ILE A 166 -1.84 -1.69 -11.80
C ILE A 166 -1.50 -0.64 -12.86
N ASP A 167 -1.46 -1.01 -14.14
CA ASP A 167 -1.23 -0.09 -15.26
C ASP A 167 -2.21 1.11 -15.27
N ASP A 168 -3.43 0.92 -14.76
CA ASP A 168 -4.49 1.94 -14.76
C ASP A 168 -4.58 2.73 -13.44
N VAL A 169 -4.09 2.18 -12.32
CA VAL A 169 -4.22 2.80 -10.99
C VAL A 169 -2.91 3.27 -10.37
N SER A 170 -1.76 2.83 -10.90
CA SER A 170 -0.44 3.18 -10.38
C SER A 170 -0.18 4.68 -10.46
N ARG A 171 0.08 5.29 -9.30
CA ARG A 171 0.48 6.69 -9.14
C ARG A 171 0.94 6.95 -7.71
N SER A 172 1.59 8.08 -7.50
CA SER A 172 2.01 8.51 -6.16
C SER A 172 0.84 8.52 -5.18
N GLY A 173 1.03 7.92 -4.00
CA GLY A 173 -0.01 7.83 -2.97
C GLY A 173 -1.01 6.69 -3.17
N VAL A 174 -0.85 5.85 -4.21
CA VAL A 174 -1.64 4.63 -4.41
C VAL A 174 -0.77 3.41 -4.15
N ILE A 175 -1.26 2.48 -3.33
CA ILE A 175 -0.70 1.15 -3.13
C ILE A 175 -1.64 0.15 -3.79
N SER A 176 -1.12 -0.68 -4.68
CA SER A 176 -1.88 -1.72 -5.38
C SER A 176 -1.31 -3.09 -5.09
N ILE A 177 -2.18 -3.98 -4.61
CA ILE A 177 -1.82 -5.33 -4.20
C ILE A 177 -2.78 -6.30 -4.86
N THR A 178 -2.26 -7.25 -5.62
CA THR A 178 -3.10 -8.15 -6.42
C THR A 178 -2.82 -9.59 -6.03
N SER A 179 -3.82 -10.46 -6.16
CA SER A 179 -3.63 -11.86 -5.82
C SER A 179 -2.79 -12.63 -6.84
N VAL A 180 -2.82 -12.17 -8.09
CA VAL A 180 -2.07 -12.75 -9.22
C VAL A 180 -1.57 -11.64 -10.14
N ASP A 181 -0.61 -11.96 -11.02
CA ASP A 181 -0.15 -11.08 -12.09
C ASP A 181 -1.17 -10.97 -13.24
N GLU A 182 -0.90 -10.15 -14.26
CA GLU A 182 -1.81 -9.94 -15.40
C GLU A 182 -1.96 -11.14 -16.35
N TYR A 183 -1.21 -12.24 -16.15
CA TYR A 183 -1.24 -13.42 -17.02
C TYR A 183 -1.83 -14.65 -16.33
N GLN A 184 -2.15 -14.57 -15.04
CA GLN A 184 -2.56 -15.71 -14.24
C GLN A 184 -4.04 -15.68 -13.84
N VAL A 185 -4.60 -16.89 -13.72
CA VAL A 185 -5.89 -17.14 -13.10
C VAL A 185 -5.64 -17.34 -11.60
N ASN A 186 -6.52 -16.80 -10.77
CA ASN A 186 -6.48 -16.97 -9.32
C ASN A 186 -7.31 -18.19 -8.90
N GLY A 187 -6.68 -19.14 -8.22
CA GLY A 187 -7.27 -20.34 -7.64
C GLY A 187 -6.87 -20.58 -6.18
N PHE A 188 -5.89 -19.84 -5.66
CA PHE A 188 -5.52 -19.82 -4.25
C PHE A 188 -6.59 -19.06 -3.45
N GLY A 189 -6.85 -19.50 -2.21
CA GLY A 189 -7.73 -18.80 -1.26
C GLY A 189 -7.12 -17.50 -0.74
N TRP A 190 -6.62 -16.65 -1.63
CA TRP A 190 -5.81 -15.48 -1.34
C TRP A 190 -6.57 -14.45 -0.51
N ALA A 191 -7.85 -14.19 -0.82
CA ALA A 191 -8.68 -13.26 -0.05
C ALA A 191 -8.84 -13.66 1.43
N GLY A 192 -9.15 -14.93 1.68
CA GLY A 192 -9.23 -15.47 3.05
C GLY A 192 -7.88 -15.46 3.77
N ALA A 193 -6.79 -15.75 3.05
CA ALA A 193 -5.43 -15.62 3.59
C ALA A 193 -5.11 -14.14 3.92
N TRP A 194 -5.47 -13.20 3.05
CA TRP A 194 -5.27 -11.76 3.24
C TRP A 194 -5.95 -11.28 4.52
N ARG A 195 -7.21 -11.66 4.74
CA ARG A 195 -7.92 -11.41 6.01
C ARG A 195 -7.22 -12.00 7.23
N THR A 196 -6.63 -13.18 7.08
CA THR A 196 -5.89 -13.84 8.16
C THR A 196 -4.62 -13.06 8.49
N GLY A 197 -3.87 -12.63 7.48
CA GLY A 197 -2.73 -11.73 7.63
C GLY A 197 -3.15 -10.42 8.29
N LEU A 198 -4.22 -9.76 7.84
CA LEU A 198 -4.72 -8.53 8.50
C LEU A 198 -5.12 -8.76 9.96
N ASN A 199 -5.36 -10.00 10.40
CA ASN A 199 -5.61 -10.33 11.80
C ASN A 199 -4.33 -10.63 12.62
N GLY A 200 -3.14 -10.47 12.04
CA GLY A 200 -1.85 -10.75 12.66
C GLY A 200 -1.17 -12.02 12.15
N GLY A 201 -1.74 -12.67 11.13
CA GLY A 201 -1.20 -13.92 10.59
C GLY A 201 -1.42 -15.13 11.52
N GLY A 202 -0.50 -16.10 11.44
CA GLY A 202 -0.53 -17.32 12.27
C GLY A 202 0.48 -17.27 13.42
N GLY A 203 0.28 -18.06 14.48
CA GLY A 203 1.17 -18.03 15.65
C GLY A 203 2.65 -18.35 15.37
N THR A 204 2.95 -19.06 14.29
CA THR A 204 4.33 -19.37 13.83
C THR A 204 4.78 -18.54 12.62
N GLY A 205 3.96 -17.59 12.19
CA GLY A 205 4.20 -16.73 11.05
C GLY A 205 3.34 -15.47 11.21
N PRO A 206 3.73 -14.54 12.10
CA PRO A 206 3.03 -13.28 12.27
C PRO A 206 3.18 -12.42 11.01
N SER A 207 2.15 -11.64 10.70
CA SER A 207 2.19 -10.67 9.60
C SER A 207 2.76 -9.32 10.02
N ASP A 208 2.77 -9.00 11.31
CA ASP A 208 3.55 -7.89 11.90
C ASP A 208 4.99 -8.42 12.06
N ILE A 209 5.81 -8.21 11.03
CA ILE A 209 7.13 -8.85 10.90
C ILE A 209 8.14 -8.15 11.81
N ASN A 210 8.00 -6.84 11.99
CA ASN A 210 8.89 -6.04 12.81
C ASN A 210 8.42 -5.92 14.29
N ALA A 211 7.23 -6.41 14.61
CA ALA A 211 6.59 -6.39 15.94
C ALA A 211 6.40 -4.96 16.49
N ASP A 212 6.12 -3.99 15.63
CA ASP A 212 5.89 -2.59 16.03
C ASP A 212 4.43 -2.29 16.41
N GLY A 213 3.55 -3.31 16.32
CA GLY A 213 2.14 -3.21 16.67
C GLY A 213 1.23 -2.80 15.51
N HIS A 214 1.80 -2.46 14.36
CA HIS A 214 1.09 -2.21 13.12
C HIS A 214 1.37 -3.32 12.11
N ILE A 215 0.51 -3.46 11.10
CA ILE A 215 0.76 -4.37 9.98
C ILE A 215 0.78 -3.51 8.73
N SER A 216 1.96 -3.21 8.22
CA SER A 216 2.09 -2.42 7.01
C SER A 216 1.65 -3.23 5.79
N MET A 217 1.29 -2.55 4.71
CA MET A 217 0.92 -3.21 3.45
C MET A 217 2.09 -4.01 2.86
N THR A 218 3.32 -3.52 3.00
CA THR A 218 4.53 -4.30 2.69
C THR A 218 4.61 -5.60 3.50
N GLU A 219 4.44 -5.55 4.82
CA GLU A 219 4.53 -6.75 5.65
C GLU A 219 3.40 -7.73 5.34
N MET A 220 2.18 -7.22 5.12
CA MET A 220 1.06 -8.00 4.60
C MET A 220 1.40 -8.74 3.32
N TYR A 221 2.00 -8.03 2.35
CA TYR A 221 2.40 -8.61 1.08
C TYR A 221 3.51 -9.66 1.24
N GLN A 222 4.55 -9.38 2.03
CA GLN A 222 5.60 -10.33 2.34
C GLN A 222 5.10 -11.57 3.07
N TRP A 223 4.03 -11.43 3.86
CA TRP A 223 3.41 -12.54 4.55
C TRP A 223 2.61 -13.44 3.60
N ILE A 224 1.82 -12.86 2.69
CA ILE A 224 0.93 -13.63 1.81
C ILE A 224 1.59 -14.13 0.52
N ALA A 225 2.53 -13.37 -0.06
CA ALA A 225 3.14 -13.71 -1.34
C ALA A 225 3.82 -15.09 -1.34
N PRO A 226 4.56 -15.52 -0.30
CA PRO A 226 5.10 -16.88 -0.24
C PRO A 226 4.02 -17.98 -0.23
N LEU A 227 2.86 -17.71 0.39
CA LEU A 227 1.74 -18.66 0.41
C LEU A 227 1.12 -18.81 -0.98
N SER A 228 0.94 -17.69 -1.68
CA SER A 228 0.50 -17.67 -3.07
C SER A 228 1.48 -18.41 -3.98
N GLN A 229 2.78 -18.11 -3.87
CA GLN A 229 3.83 -18.76 -4.66
C GLN A 229 3.89 -20.26 -4.41
N ALA A 230 3.70 -20.71 -3.17
CA ALA A 230 3.63 -22.12 -2.83
C ALA A 230 2.40 -22.83 -3.45
N ALA A 231 1.34 -22.08 -3.75
CA ALA A 231 0.18 -22.56 -4.50
C ALA A 231 0.35 -22.48 -6.03
N GLY A 232 1.48 -21.93 -6.52
CA GLY A 232 1.76 -21.76 -7.95
C GLY A 232 1.25 -20.45 -8.56
N GLU A 233 0.92 -19.46 -7.73
CA GLU A 233 0.37 -18.16 -8.13
C GLU A 233 1.26 -17.01 -7.68
N THR A 234 1.42 -15.99 -8.53
CA THR A 234 2.32 -14.86 -8.27
C THR A 234 1.55 -13.57 -8.09
N SER A 235 1.36 -13.16 -6.84
CA SER A 235 0.80 -11.86 -6.47
C SER A 235 1.71 -10.70 -6.83
N SER A 236 1.15 -9.53 -7.14
CA SER A 236 1.91 -8.31 -7.46
C SER A 236 1.74 -7.23 -6.40
N PHE A 237 2.73 -6.34 -6.30
CA PHE A 237 2.74 -5.20 -5.39
C PHE A 237 3.36 -3.98 -6.08
N ASP A 238 2.70 -2.82 -5.99
CA ASP A 238 3.18 -1.50 -6.42
C ASP A 238 2.80 -0.48 -5.33
N ASP A 239 3.76 0.29 -4.83
CA ASP A 239 3.52 1.35 -3.83
C ASP A 239 4.22 2.68 -4.14
N ASN A 240 4.89 2.77 -5.28
CA ASN A 240 5.72 3.94 -5.63
C ASN A 240 5.13 4.75 -6.80
N GLY A 241 4.15 4.20 -7.54
CA GLY A 241 3.47 4.89 -8.62
C GLY A 241 4.28 5.02 -9.90
N ASP A 242 5.27 4.15 -10.12
CA ASP A 242 6.11 4.15 -11.32
C ASP A 242 5.51 3.38 -12.51
N GLY A 243 4.30 2.84 -12.34
CA GLY A 243 3.62 2.02 -13.34
C GLY A 243 4.20 0.62 -13.50
N THR A 244 5.09 0.19 -12.60
CA THR A 244 5.73 -1.12 -12.61
C THR A 244 5.53 -1.79 -11.26
N TYR A 245 4.76 -2.87 -11.23
CA TYR A 245 4.69 -3.70 -10.04
C TYR A 245 5.85 -4.69 -9.98
N ASN A 246 6.12 -5.21 -8.79
CA ASN A 246 7.06 -6.29 -8.59
C ASN A 246 6.46 -7.45 -7.78
N GLN A 247 7.01 -8.64 -8.02
CA GLN A 247 6.70 -9.84 -7.26
C GLN A 247 7.75 -10.07 -6.17
N LEU A 248 7.36 -10.70 -5.06
CA LEU A 248 8.32 -11.09 -4.02
C LEU A 248 9.44 -11.96 -4.61
N GLY A 249 10.69 -11.51 -4.43
CA GLY A 249 11.89 -12.16 -4.95
C GLY A 249 12.40 -11.59 -6.28
N GLN A 250 11.66 -10.70 -6.94
CA GLN A 250 12.16 -9.91 -8.06
C GLN A 250 13.02 -8.74 -7.57
N VAL A 251 13.94 -8.28 -8.43
CA VAL A 251 14.91 -7.23 -8.09
C VAL A 251 14.23 -5.89 -7.75
N GLY A 252 13.08 -5.58 -8.33
CA GLY A 252 12.36 -4.34 -8.05
C GLY A 252 11.57 -4.33 -6.75
N PHE A 253 11.29 -5.51 -6.15
CA PHE A 253 10.74 -5.59 -4.80
C PHE A 253 11.89 -5.61 -3.78
N ALA A 254 12.19 -4.45 -3.21
CA ALA A 254 13.34 -4.29 -2.32
C ALA A 254 12.97 -3.42 -1.10
N PRO A 255 12.49 -4.05 -0.01
CA PRO A 255 11.98 -3.31 1.16
C PRO A 255 12.97 -2.39 1.88
N THR A 256 14.27 -2.55 1.60
CA THR A 256 15.34 -1.74 2.17
C THR A 256 15.87 -0.67 1.21
N GLN A 257 15.38 -0.62 -0.03
CA GLN A 257 15.85 0.28 -1.07
C GLN A 257 14.82 1.37 -1.37
N ILE A 258 15.22 2.63 -1.18
CA ILE A 258 14.36 3.79 -1.50
C ILE A 258 13.94 3.77 -2.96
N GLY A 259 12.65 3.95 -3.21
CA GLY A 259 12.07 4.04 -4.55
C GLY A 259 11.81 2.68 -5.21
N SER A 260 12.13 1.59 -4.54
CA SER A 260 11.72 0.24 -4.94
C SER A 260 10.37 -0.12 -4.31
N ASP A 261 9.67 -1.08 -4.92
CA ASP A 261 8.43 -1.58 -4.38
C ASP A 261 8.63 -2.22 -3.01
N GLY A 262 7.70 -1.93 -2.11
CA GLY A 262 7.68 -2.45 -0.75
C GLY A 262 8.67 -1.75 0.17
N TYR A 263 9.23 -0.60 -0.21
CA TYR A 263 10.18 0.11 0.62
C TYR A 263 9.58 0.51 1.98
N TYR A 264 10.22 0.06 3.06
CA TYR A 264 9.78 0.32 4.43
C TYR A 264 9.90 1.79 4.87
N GLY A 265 10.61 2.67 4.15
CA GLY A 265 10.62 4.09 4.53
C GLY A 265 9.27 4.80 4.30
N THR A 266 8.30 4.13 3.68
CA THR A 266 6.96 4.61 3.36
C THR A 266 5.90 3.59 3.79
N HIS A 267 5.96 3.09 5.04
CA HIS A 267 4.93 2.17 5.52
C HIS A 267 3.56 2.85 5.61
N PHE A 268 2.57 2.21 5.02
CA PHE A 268 1.16 2.50 5.26
C PHE A 268 0.52 1.24 5.84
N ALA A 269 -0.18 1.41 6.95
CA ALA A 269 -1.08 0.43 7.53
C ALA A 269 -2.53 0.93 7.38
N LEU A 270 -3.51 0.11 7.75
CA LEU A 270 -4.93 0.53 7.69
C LEU A 270 -5.32 1.48 8.82
N ASP A 271 -4.54 1.55 9.90
CA ASP A 271 -4.82 2.40 11.06
C ASP A 271 -3.92 3.64 11.17
N ALA A 272 -2.72 3.59 10.57
CA ALA A 272 -1.75 4.68 10.59
C ALA A 272 -0.81 4.63 9.37
N TRP A 273 -0.01 5.68 9.18
CA TRP A 273 1.12 5.71 8.26
C TRP A 273 2.39 6.07 9.03
N TYR A 274 3.54 5.58 8.57
CA TYR A 274 4.81 5.81 9.25
C TYR A 274 5.46 7.10 8.76
N ASP A 275 5.46 8.13 9.60
CA ASP A 275 6.12 9.39 9.30
C ASP A 275 7.59 9.32 9.72
N THR A 276 8.47 9.12 8.75
CA THR A 276 9.93 9.12 8.94
C THR A 276 10.49 10.49 9.37
N PHE A 277 9.68 11.56 9.37
CA PHE A 277 10.07 12.93 9.71
C PHE A 277 9.54 13.42 11.07
N GLN A 278 8.61 12.72 11.73
CA GLN A 278 8.15 13.03 13.11
C GLN A 278 9.22 12.70 14.15
N GLY A 279 10.24 13.55 14.17
CA GLY A 279 11.34 13.58 15.11
C GLY A 279 12.23 14.81 14.90
N LEU A 280 11.96 15.59 13.85
CA LEU A 280 12.63 16.82 13.52
C LEU A 280 11.68 17.97 13.79
N LYS A 281 11.76 18.54 14.99
CA LYS A 281 11.00 19.75 15.29
C LYS A 281 11.57 20.90 14.46
N GLU A 282 10.74 21.91 14.17
CA GLU A 282 11.20 23.14 13.52
C GLU A 282 12.36 23.80 14.32
N GLU A 283 12.37 23.61 15.64
CA GLU A 283 13.46 23.99 16.56
C GLU A 283 14.75 23.17 16.37
N ASP A 284 14.68 21.91 15.92
CA ASP A 284 15.85 21.08 15.53
C ASP A 284 16.43 21.48 14.16
N LEU A 285 15.71 22.30 13.40
CA LEU A 285 16.16 22.94 12.14
C LEU A 285 16.64 24.38 12.38
N LYS A 286 16.13 25.07 13.41
CA LYS A 286 16.34 26.51 13.65
C LYS A 286 17.63 26.88 14.38
N ALA A 287 18.49 25.95 14.79
CA ALA A 287 19.74 26.32 15.46
C ALA A 287 20.86 25.31 15.23
N GLN A 288 21.48 25.35 14.07
CA GLN A 288 22.89 24.98 13.98
C GLN A 288 23.68 26.19 13.48
N GLU A 289 24.51 26.77 14.36
CA GLU A 289 25.50 27.76 13.96
C GLU A 289 26.75 27.03 13.45
N GLY A 290 27.10 27.27 12.18
CA GLY A 290 28.30 26.70 11.58
C GLY A 290 28.24 26.75 10.05
N PRO A 291 29.39 26.63 9.37
CA PRO A 291 29.39 26.46 7.93
C PRO A 291 28.87 25.07 7.58
N PHE A 292 27.74 25.01 6.87
CA PHE A 292 27.25 23.77 6.29
C PHE A 292 27.60 23.70 4.82
N ILE A 293 27.76 22.49 4.30
CA ILE A 293 27.78 22.25 2.86
C ILE A 293 26.38 21.80 2.45
N LEU A 294 25.64 22.63 1.73
CA LEU A 294 24.36 22.29 1.11
C LEU A 294 24.64 21.55 -0.20
N LYS A 295 24.35 20.24 -0.23
CA LYS A 295 24.35 19.46 -1.48
C LYS A 295 22.93 19.25 -1.95
N ILE A 296 22.64 19.65 -3.18
CA ILE A 296 21.35 19.51 -3.86
C ILE A 296 21.50 18.45 -4.96
N TYR A 297 20.62 17.45 -4.99
CA TYR A 297 20.62 16.41 -6.01
C TYR A 297 19.35 16.45 -6.88
N ASN A 298 19.44 15.93 -8.11
CA ASN A 298 18.27 15.73 -8.97
C ASN A 298 17.58 14.38 -8.67
N LEU A 299 16.47 14.12 -9.37
CA LEU A 299 15.69 12.88 -9.27
C LEU A 299 16.52 11.63 -9.59
N GLN A 300 17.59 11.76 -10.37
CA GLN A 300 18.51 10.66 -10.71
C GLN A 300 19.67 10.52 -9.70
N GLY A 301 19.64 11.23 -8.58
CA GLY A 301 20.68 11.21 -7.56
C GLY A 301 21.99 11.90 -7.95
N GLN A 302 22.00 12.68 -9.04
CA GLN A 302 23.18 13.44 -9.46
C GLN A 302 23.27 14.76 -8.70
N LEU A 303 24.46 15.12 -8.23
CA LEU A 303 24.72 16.37 -7.53
C LEU A 303 24.57 17.57 -8.48
N ILE A 304 23.57 18.41 -8.25
CA ILE A 304 23.29 19.64 -9.01
C ILE A 304 24.02 20.84 -8.39
N LYS A 305 24.01 20.95 -7.06
CA LYS A 305 24.56 22.10 -6.33
C LYS A 305 25.34 21.63 -5.12
N ASN A 306 26.46 22.29 -4.85
CA ASN A 306 27.31 22.04 -3.69
C ASN A 306 27.83 23.40 -3.18
N GLU A 307 27.14 23.99 -2.22
CA GLU A 307 27.47 25.34 -1.73
C GLU A 307 27.72 25.36 -0.23
N LYS A 308 28.64 26.21 0.20
CA LYS A 308 28.86 26.48 1.62
C LYS A 308 27.87 27.55 2.06
N VAL A 309 27.05 27.26 3.07
CA VAL A 309 26.08 28.19 3.65
C VAL A 309 26.46 28.45 5.11
N ASP A 310 26.62 29.72 5.45
CA ASP A 310 27.01 30.13 6.81
C ASP A 310 25.81 30.18 7.78
N LYS A 311 24.58 30.28 7.24
CA LYS A 311 23.31 30.20 7.96
C LYS A 311 22.25 29.57 7.05
N TYR A 312 21.45 28.64 7.59
CA TYR A 312 20.28 28.09 6.90
C TYR A 312 19.03 28.91 7.25
N TYR A 313 18.40 29.55 6.26
CA TYR A 313 17.09 30.20 6.40
C TYR A 313 16.08 29.49 5.52
N GLU A 314 15.25 28.64 6.13
CA GLU A 314 14.28 27.78 5.45
C GLU A 314 13.32 28.55 4.51
N ALA A 315 12.91 29.75 4.91
CA ALA A 315 11.96 30.58 4.15
C ALA A 315 12.48 30.99 2.75
N GLN A 316 13.80 31.19 2.58
CA GLN A 316 14.37 31.62 1.29
C GLN A 316 14.49 30.47 0.28
N TYR A 317 14.62 29.23 0.76
CA TYR A 317 14.79 28.06 -0.12
C TYR A 317 13.44 27.42 -0.46
N ARG A 318 12.45 27.41 0.43
CA ARG A 318 11.08 26.93 0.09
C ARG A 318 10.47 27.66 -1.12
N GLU A 319 10.68 28.97 -1.25
CA GLU A 319 10.18 29.78 -2.39
C GLU A 319 10.86 29.45 -3.73
N GLY A 320 12.10 28.92 -3.69
CA GLY A 320 12.85 28.50 -4.88
C GLY A 320 12.59 27.05 -5.28
N LEU A 321 12.37 26.16 -4.31
CA LEU A 321 12.18 24.72 -4.51
C LEU A 321 10.78 24.40 -5.05
N THR A 322 9.76 25.15 -4.63
CA THR A 322 8.36 25.03 -5.09
C THR A 322 8.12 25.36 -6.57
N LYS A 323 9.15 25.79 -7.32
CA LYS A 323 9.02 26.12 -8.75
C LYS A 323 9.69 25.14 -9.71
N LYS A 324 10.48 24.16 -9.24
CA LYS A 324 11.35 23.33 -10.11
C LYS A 324 11.62 21.86 -9.69
N GLY A 325 10.83 21.27 -8.78
CA GLY A 325 10.89 19.83 -8.45
C GLY A 325 11.63 19.46 -7.15
N ILE A 326 11.72 18.14 -6.87
CA ILE A 326 12.24 17.53 -5.63
C ILE A 326 13.76 17.69 -5.50
N TYR A 327 14.25 18.00 -4.29
CA TYR A 327 15.67 18.20 -4.01
C TYR A 327 16.10 17.52 -2.69
N ILE A 328 17.11 16.64 -2.78
CA ILE A 328 17.77 16.05 -1.60
C ILE A 328 18.76 17.09 -1.04
N ILE A 329 18.70 17.41 0.25
CA ILE A 329 19.63 18.34 0.92
C ILE A 329 20.52 17.56 1.91
N SER A 330 21.79 17.32 1.58
CA SER A 330 22.72 16.77 2.57
C SER A 330 23.57 17.87 3.19
N TYR A 331 23.84 17.79 4.49
CA TYR A 331 24.80 18.65 5.19
C TYR A 331 26.07 17.87 5.53
N GLU A 332 27.23 18.51 5.37
CA GLU A 332 28.52 17.95 5.81
C GLU A 332 29.22 18.98 6.71
N SER A 333 29.51 18.61 7.97
CA SER A 333 30.21 19.50 8.90
C SER A 333 31.72 19.42 8.65
N GLN A 334 32.43 20.54 8.76
CA GLN A 334 33.90 20.59 8.58
C GLN A 334 34.69 19.79 9.64
N LYS A 335 34.05 19.25 10.70
CA LYS A 335 34.72 18.52 11.79
C LYS A 335 34.70 16.98 11.64
N GLY A 336 34.45 16.46 10.45
CA GLY A 336 34.63 15.03 10.15
C GLY A 336 33.59 14.09 10.75
N SER A 337 32.50 14.62 11.30
CA SER A 337 31.29 13.86 11.65
C SER A 337 30.20 14.21 10.64
N LEU A 338 29.70 13.18 9.95
CA LEU A 338 28.55 13.28 9.06
C LEU A 338 27.31 13.53 9.92
N ILE A 339 26.98 14.79 10.16
CA ILE A 339 25.76 15.15 10.87
C ILE A 339 24.69 15.36 9.80
N ARG A 340 23.97 14.27 9.50
CA ARG A 340 22.60 14.25 8.96
C ARG A 340 22.44 14.43 7.44
N LYS A 341 21.75 13.46 6.83
CA LYS A 341 21.22 13.48 5.46
C LYS A 341 19.73 13.83 5.58
N THR A 342 19.29 15.00 5.12
CA THR A 342 17.87 15.39 5.16
C THR A 342 17.32 15.42 3.74
N VAL A 343 16.54 14.42 3.37
CA VAL A 343 15.86 14.40 2.07
C VAL A 343 14.59 15.24 2.20
N PHE A 344 14.42 16.27 1.37
CA PHE A 344 13.14 16.97 1.25
C PHE A 344 12.42 16.43 0.01
N PHE A 345 11.22 15.90 0.22
CA PHE A 345 10.26 15.67 -0.86
C PHE A 345 9.37 16.90 -0.94
N ALA A 346 9.56 17.70 -1.99
CA ALA A 346 8.54 18.65 -2.39
C ALA A 346 7.60 17.87 -3.32
N ASN A 347 6.58 17.23 -2.75
CA ASN A 347 5.42 16.88 -3.55
C ASN A 347 4.66 18.19 -3.80
N ASP A 348 4.39 18.47 -5.06
CA ASP A 348 3.65 19.64 -5.49
C ASP A 348 2.29 19.72 -4.77
N LEU A 349 1.96 20.93 -4.32
CA LEU A 349 0.63 21.38 -3.88
C LEU A 349 -0.29 21.59 -5.07
#